data_AF-A0AAV0BFB7-F1
#
_entry.id   AF-A0AAV0BFB7-F1
#
_cell.length_a   1.000
_cell.length_b   1.000
_cell.length_c   1.000
_cell.angle_alpha   90.00
_cell.angle_beta   90.00
_cell.angle_gamma   90.00
#
_symmetry.space_group_name_H-M   'P 1'
#
loop_
_entity.id
_entity.type
_entity.pdbx_description
1 polymer ?
#
loop_
_entity_poly.entity_id
_entity_poly.type
_entity_poly.pdbx_seq_one_letter_code
_entity_poly.pdbx_strand_id
1 'polypeptide(L)'
;MSDDDRLKLFKVLITSPRSLFNLLISINVGVGVWVSLVGGWVSYRNLPNPTFGKLQSKLLPAYFRLTTLSSTVLLLLFKTSNSIRFEHRSILSVSLLSMTLSSLLNLIFIGPKTTGIMNDRHSLRAKIRSKKLQSEKPGEIHHHDGESEREKDPLLDDEVDEVDKAQLIGLNKAFKKFHSVSTSLNLFGFLVPSFLTSLYVGHHGL
;
A
#
# COMPACT_ATOMS: atom_id res chain seq x y z
N MET A 1 30.26 -20.87 23.56
CA MET A 1 30.44 -20.06 22.34
C MET A 1 31.07 -18.74 22.78
N SER A 2 32.26 -18.41 22.29
CA SER A 2 32.97 -17.19 22.68
C SER A 2 32.30 -15.94 22.08
N ASP A 3 32.58 -14.75 22.62
CA ASP A 3 32.06 -13.49 22.05
C ASP A 3 32.55 -13.24 20.62
N ASP A 4 33.75 -13.72 20.29
CA ASP A 4 34.30 -13.65 18.94
C ASP A 4 33.57 -14.58 17.96
N ASP A 5 33.13 -15.76 18.42
CA ASP A 5 32.27 -16.67 17.65
C ASP A 5 30.88 -16.06 17.40
N ARG A 6 30.32 -15.35 18.40
CA ARG A 6 29.04 -14.64 18.26
C ARG A 6 29.13 -13.52 17.22
N LEU A 7 30.22 -12.74 17.23
CA LEU A 7 30.44 -11.66 16.28
C LEU A 7 30.64 -12.18 14.85
N LYS A 8 31.38 -13.28 14.68
CA LYS A 8 31.58 -13.95 13.39
C LYS A 8 30.27 -14.53 12.85
N LEU A 9 29.49 -15.21 13.70
CA LEU A 9 28.17 -15.72 13.33
C LEU A 9 27.23 -14.59 12.91
N PHE A 10 27.19 -13.49 13.68
CA PHE A 10 26.38 -12.32 13.35
C PHE A 10 26.78 -11.71 12.01
N LYS A 11 28.09 -11.54 11.76
CA LYS A 11 28.60 -11.07 10.47
C LYS A 11 28.19 -11.99 9.33
N VAL A 12 28.36 -13.31 9.46
CA VAL A 12 27.95 -14.28 8.42
C VAL A 12 26.44 -14.26 8.16
N LEU A 13 25.63 -14.13 9.21
CA LEU A 13 24.17 -14.02 9.11
C LEU A 13 23.73 -12.77 8.35
N ILE A 14 24.44 -11.64 8.48
CA ILE A 14 24.06 -10.40 7.81
C ILE A 14 24.77 -10.20 6.45
N THR A 15 25.93 -10.81 6.21
CA THR A 15 26.72 -10.60 4.98
C THR A 15 26.59 -11.72 3.96
N SER A 16 26.13 -12.93 4.35
CA SER A 16 25.91 -14.01 3.39
C SER A 16 24.78 -13.65 2.43
N PRO A 17 24.98 -13.74 1.10
CA PRO A 17 23.94 -13.49 0.11
C PRO A 17 22.68 -14.33 0.34
N ARG A 18 22.83 -15.56 0.84
CA ARG A 18 21.72 -16.47 1.14
C ARG A 18 20.90 -15.99 2.34
N SER A 19 21.58 -15.63 3.42
CA SER A 19 20.93 -15.12 4.63
C SER A 19 20.20 -13.80 4.35
N LEU A 20 20.84 -12.90 3.61
CA LEU A 20 20.24 -11.65 3.19
C LEU A 20 19.02 -11.87 2.28
N PHE A 21 19.10 -12.81 1.35
CA PHE A 21 17.96 -13.17 0.49
C PHE A 21 16.77 -13.68 1.31
N ASN A 22 17.00 -14.61 2.25
CA ASN A 22 15.97 -15.14 3.14
C ASN A 22 15.34 -14.05 4.04
N LEU A 23 16.16 -13.15 4.57
CA LEU A 23 15.67 -12.05 5.38
C LEU A 23 14.77 -11.10 4.56
N LEU A 24 15.22 -10.71 3.37
CA LEU A 24 14.48 -9.77 2.53
C LEU A 24 13.17 -10.36 1.98
N ILE A 25 13.14 -11.64 1.61
CA ILE A 25 11.89 -12.26 1.16
C ILE A 25 10.89 -12.38 2.33
N SER A 26 11.38 -12.68 3.54
CA SER A 26 10.56 -12.73 4.75
C SER A 26 9.99 -11.35 5.10
N ILE A 27 10.80 -10.29 5.01
CA ILE A 27 10.35 -8.90 5.19
C ILE A 27 9.25 -8.57 4.18
N ASN A 28 9.43 -8.91 2.91
CA ASN A 28 8.45 -8.63 1.86
C ASN A 28 7.10 -9.29 2.12
N VAL A 29 7.09 -10.58 2.41
CA VAL A 29 5.85 -11.30 2.72
C VAL A 29 5.23 -10.77 4.01
N GLY A 30 6.03 -10.64 5.08
CA GLY A 30 5.56 -10.18 6.39
C GLY A 30 4.93 -8.80 6.34
N VAL A 31 5.62 -7.82 5.73
CA VAL A 31 5.08 -6.46 5.61
C VAL A 31 3.88 -6.41 4.64
N GLY A 32 3.92 -7.20 3.56
CA GLY A 32 2.81 -7.31 2.60
C GLY A 32 1.52 -7.79 3.25
N VAL A 33 1.61 -8.90 4.00
CA VAL A 33 0.49 -9.48 4.75
C VAL A 33 0.01 -8.52 5.83
N TRP A 34 0.94 -7.96 6.62
CA TRP A 34 0.57 -7.07 7.70
C TRP A 34 -0.13 -5.81 7.20
N VAL A 35 0.47 -5.07 6.25
CA VAL A 35 -0.08 -3.79 5.78
C VAL A 35 -1.36 -4.00 4.97
N SER A 36 -1.39 -4.96 4.05
CA SER A 36 -2.48 -5.10 3.09
C SER A 36 -3.69 -5.84 3.66
N LEU A 37 -3.49 -6.77 4.59
CA LEU A 37 -4.57 -7.58 5.15
C LEU A 37 -4.93 -7.12 6.56
N VAL A 38 -4.01 -7.24 7.52
CA VAL A 38 -4.30 -7.01 8.94
C VAL A 38 -4.49 -5.51 9.23
N GLY A 39 -3.45 -4.72 9.00
CA GLY A 39 -3.44 -3.28 9.26
C GLY A 39 -4.48 -2.53 8.42
N GLY A 40 -4.63 -2.89 7.14
CA GLY A 40 -5.66 -2.36 6.27
C GLY A 40 -7.07 -2.63 6.80
N TRP A 41 -7.38 -3.89 7.14
CA TRP A 41 -8.70 -4.28 7.64
C TRP A 41 -9.02 -3.66 9.01
N VAL A 42 -8.08 -3.72 9.96
CA VAL A 42 -8.24 -3.13 11.29
C VAL A 42 -8.46 -1.63 11.17
N SER A 43 -7.64 -0.93 10.39
CA SER A 43 -7.77 0.52 10.18
C SER A 43 -9.09 0.87 9.51
N TYR A 44 -9.50 0.11 8.49
CA TYR A 44 -10.78 0.32 7.84
C TYR A 44 -11.92 0.16 8.84
N ARG A 45 -11.93 -0.90 9.65
CA ARG A 45 -13.00 -1.18 10.62
C ARG A 45 -13.10 -0.16 11.76
N ASN A 46 -11.99 0.44 12.18
CA ASN A 46 -11.95 1.23 13.41
C ASN A 46 -11.75 2.75 13.18
N LEU A 47 -11.41 3.18 11.96
CA LEU A 47 -11.19 4.61 11.67
C LEU A 47 -12.32 5.21 10.85
N PRO A 48 -12.69 6.48 11.12
CA PRO A 48 -13.54 7.26 10.24
C PRO A 48 -12.88 7.47 8.86
N ASN A 49 -13.67 7.66 7.80
CA ASN A 49 -13.20 7.63 6.40
C ASN A 49 -12.07 8.64 6.07
N PRO A 50 -12.14 9.93 6.47
CA PRO A 50 -11.07 10.91 6.27
C PRO A 50 -9.81 10.55 7.05
N THR A 51 -9.95 10.05 8.28
CA THR A 51 -8.82 9.63 9.12
C THR A 51 -8.13 8.41 8.53
N PHE A 52 -8.89 7.43 8.05
CA PHE A 52 -8.38 6.27 7.31
C PHE A 52 -7.61 6.71 6.06
N GLY A 53 -8.19 7.58 5.22
CA GLY A 53 -7.53 8.09 4.01
C GLY A 53 -6.22 8.82 4.33
N LYS A 54 -6.21 9.66 5.37
CA LYS A 54 -5.02 10.37 5.84
C LYS A 54 -3.93 9.40 6.31
N LEU A 55 -4.30 8.37 7.10
CA LEU A 55 -3.36 7.34 7.53
C LEU A 55 -2.76 6.60 6.33
N GLN A 56 -3.59 6.15 5.39
CA GLN A 56 -3.15 5.44 4.18
C GLN A 56 -2.23 6.30 3.32
N SER A 57 -2.48 7.61 3.19
CA SER A 57 -1.63 8.54 2.43
C SER A 57 -0.19 8.64 2.95
N LYS A 58 0.05 8.30 4.22
CA LYS A 58 1.37 8.28 4.85
C LYS A 58 1.97 6.88 4.91
N LEU A 59 1.13 5.88 5.16
CA LEU A 59 1.54 4.48 5.32
C LEU A 59 1.92 3.85 3.98
N LEU A 60 1.10 4.02 2.94
CA LEU A 60 1.31 3.37 1.64
C LEU A 60 2.64 3.79 0.97
N PRO A 61 3.06 5.06 0.97
CA PRO A 61 4.37 5.42 0.42
C PRO A 61 5.54 4.77 1.18
N ALA A 62 5.47 4.69 2.51
CA ALA A 62 6.51 4.04 3.32
C ALA A 62 6.57 2.54 3.02
N TYR A 63 5.41 1.90 2.93
CA TYR A 63 5.26 0.50 2.53
C TYR A 63 5.88 0.24 1.15
N PHE A 64 5.47 0.99 0.12
CA PHE A 64 5.99 0.79 -1.24
C PHE A 64 7.47 1.10 -1.37
N ARG A 65 8.02 2.05 -0.60
CA ARG A 65 9.49 2.27 -0.54
C ARG A 65 10.22 1.04 -0.02
N LEU A 66 9.76 0.49 1.10
CA LEU A 66 10.37 -0.69 1.69
C LEU A 66 10.31 -1.87 0.73
N THR A 67 9.12 -2.18 0.18
CA THR A 67 8.94 -3.32 -0.71
C THR A 67 9.64 -3.18 -2.05
N THR A 68 9.72 -1.97 -2.62
CA THR A 68 10.53 -1.71 -3.82
C THR A 68 12.01 -1.91 -3.53
N LEU A 69 12.52 -1.36 -2.43
CA LEU A 69 13.95 -1.46 -2.09
C LEU A 69 14.35 -2.92 -1.85
N SER A 70 13.63 -3.64 -0.99
CA SER A 70 13.89 -5.05 -0.69
C SER A 70 13.77 -5.94 -1.92
N SER A 71 12.73 -5.75 -2.75
CA SER A 71 12.55 -6.55 -3.98
C SER A 71 13.63 -6.27 -5.02
N THR A 72 14.09 -5.02 -5.12
CA THR A 72 15.22 -4.65 -5.98
C THR A 72 16.50 -5.34 -5.51
N VAL A 73 16.78 -5.32 -4.20
CA VAL A 73 17.96 -5.99 -3.64
C VAL A 73 17.88 -7.50 -3.83
N LEU A 74 16.71 -8.12 -3.64
CA LEU A 74 16.48 -9.55 -3.94
C LEU A 74 16.79 -9.88 -5.40
N LEU A 75 16.29 -9.08 -6.34
CA LEU A 75 16.54 -9.27 -7.77
C LEU A 75 18.03 -9.13 -8.11
N LEU A 76 18.72 -8.16 -7.51
CA LEU A 76 20.16 -7.98 -7.67
C LEU A 76 20.93 -9.18 -7.12
N LEU A 77 20.65 -9.61 -5.90
CA LEU A 77 21.27 -10.79 -5.27
C LEU A 77 21.07 -12.04 -6.12
N PHE A 78 19.86 -12.27 -6.63
CA PHE A 78 19.55 -13.40 -7.50
C PHE A 78 20.37 -13.38 -8.80
N LYS A 79 20.61 -12.19 -9.37
CA LYS A 79 21.38 -12.05 -10.62
C LYS A 79 22.90 -12.13 -10.41
N THR A 80 23.43 -11.60 -9.30
CA THR A 80 24.88 -11.44 -9.11
C THR A 80 25.51 -12.51 -8.23
N SER A 81 24.73 -13.17 -7.37
CA SER A 81 25.28 -14.16 -6.44
C SER A 81 25.32 -15.57 -7.05
N ASN A 82 26.52 -16.13 -7.13
CA ASN A 82 26.74 -17.53 -7.52
C ASN A 82 26.25 -18.54 -6.47
N SER A 83 25.99 -18.07 -5.24
CA SER A 83 25.53 -18.91 -4.12
C SER A 83 24.00 -19.11 -4.14
N ILE A 84 23.26 -18.34 -4.94
CA ILE A 84 21.80 -18.44 -5.01
C ILE A 84 21.44 -19.27 -6.25
N ARG A 85 21.11 -20.55 -6.01
CA ARG A 85 20.85 -21.53 -7.06
C ARG A 85 19.44 -22.09 -6.93
N PHE A 86 18.69 -21.97 -8.01
CA PHE A 86 17.32 -22.46 -8.09
C PHE A 86 17.17 -23.31 -9.34
N GLU A 87 16.40 -24.38 -9.23
CA GLU A 87 16.08 -25.26 -10.35
C GLU A 87 15.24 -24.51 -11.40
N HIS A 88 14.25 -23.71 -10.95
CA HIS A 88 13.36 -22.96 -11.82
C HIS A 88 13.71 -21.46 -11.89
N ARG A 89 14.93 -21.13 -12.32
CA ARG A 89 15.42 -19.73 -12.38
C ARG A 89 14.50 -18.77 -13.15
N SER A 90 13.88 -19.20 -14.24
CA SER A 90 13.02 -18.32 -15.05
C SER A 90 11.75 -17.89 -14.31
N ILE A 91 11.08 -18.83 -13.62
CA ILE A 91 9.87 -18.55 -12.84
C ILE A 91 10.19 -17.58 -11.69
N LEU A 92 11.31 -17.80 -11.01
CA LEU A 92 11.73 -16.93 -9.93
C LEU A 92 12.13 -15.53 -10.45
N SER A 93 12.81 -15.46 -11.60
CA SER A 93 13.17 -14.19 -12.24
C SER A 93 11.92 -13.35 -12.54
N VAL A 94 10.89 -13.98 -13.12
CA VAL A 94 9.60 -13.32 -13.43
C VAL A 94 8.91 -12.87 -12.14
N SER A 95 8.95 -13.70 -11.09
CA SER A 95 8.35 -13.36 -9.79
C SER A 95 9.02 -12.14 -9.15
N LEU A 96 10.35 -12.14 -9.06
CA LEU A 96 11.13 -11.03 -8.49
C LEU A 96 10.99 -9.74 -9.32
N LEU A 97 10.95 -9.85 -10.65
CA LEU A 97 10.68 -8.71 -11.55
C LEU A 97 9.27 -8.16 -11.34
N SER A 98 8.27 -9.03 -11.26
CA SER A 98 6.87 -8.65 -11.03
C SER A 98 6.72 -7.89 -9.71
N MET A 99 7.31 -8.41 -8.62
CA MET A 99 7.30 -7.76 -7.30
C MET A 99 7.91 -6.37 -7.33
N THR A 100 9.09 -6.27 -7.96
CA THR A 100 9.85 -5.02 -8.05
C THR A 100 9.09 -3.99 -8.86
N LEU A 101 8.63 -4.37 -10.06
CA LEU A 101 7.96 -3.45 -10.97
C LEU A 101 6.60 -3.00 -10.41
N SER A 102 5.83 -3.91 -9.84
CA SER A 102 4.51 -3.58 -9.27
C SER A 102 4.61 -2.65 -8.07
N SER A 103 5.56 -2.89 -7.18
CA SER A 103 5.83 -2.00 -6.04
C SER A 103 6.36 -0.64 -6.50
N LEU A 104 7.28 -0.63 -7.48
CA LEU A 104 7.86 0.60 -8.02
C LEU A 104 6.81 1.47 -8.73
N LEU A 105 5.97 0.87 -9.58
CA LEU A 105 4.88 1.58 -10.27
C LEU A 105 3.89 2.18 -9.26
N ASN A 106 3.58 1.44 -8.18
CA ASN A 106 2.77 1.95 -7.09
C ASN A 106 3.44 3.10 -6.34
N LEU A 107 4.75 3.03 -6.12
CA LEU A 107 5.50 4.08 -5.43
C LEU A 107 5.55 5.39 -6.23
N ILE A 108 5.88 5.33 -7.52
CA ILE A 108 6.25 6.53 -8.30
C ILE A 108 5.10 7.06 -9.17
N PHE A 109 4.13 6.22 -9.55
CA PHE A 109 3.05 6.63 -10.46
C PHE A 109 1.66 6.47 -9.86
N ILE A 110 1.24 5.26 -9.51
CA ILE A 110 -0.15 4.98 -9.18
C ILE A 110 -0.52 5.53 -7.80
N GLY A 111 0.34 5.34 -6.79
CA GLY A 111 0.13 5.83 -5.42
C GLY A 111 0.03 7.35 -5.33
N PRO A 112 0.99 8.12 -5.88
CA PRO A 112 0.92 9.58 -5.90
C PRO A 112 -0.35 10.10 -6.60
N LYS A 113 -0.72 9.52 -7.76
CA LYS A 113 -1.95 9.90 -8.47
C LYS A 113 -3.21 9.61 -7.66
N THR A 114 -3.28 8.44 -7.02
CA THR A 114 -4.43 8.06 -6.16
C THR A 114 -4.58 9.04 -4.99
N THR A 115 -3.46 9.42 -4.38
CA THR A 115 -3.43 10.37 -3.25
C THR A 115 -3.83 11.78 -3.69
N GLY A 116 -3.38 12.23 -4.87
CA GLY A 116 -3.80 13.50 -5.45
C GLY A 116 -5.32 13.59 -5.63
N ILE A 117 -5.92 12.58 -6.29
CA ILE A 117 -7.37 12.51 -6.49
C ILE A 117 -8.13 12.47 -5.15
N MET A 118 -7.58 11.79 -4.14
CA MET A 118 -8.15 11.77 -2.79
C MET A 118 -8.16 13.17 -2.16
N ASN A 119 -7.06 13.92 -2.28
CA ASN A 119 -6.95 15.29 -1.77
C ASN A 119 -7.90 16.25 -2.49
N ASP A 120 -8.02 16.13 -3.81
CA ASP A 120 -8.96 16.92 -4.61
C ASP A 120 -10.41 16.66 -4.17
N ARG A 121 -10.75 15.38 -3.95
CA ARG A 121 -12.07 14.99 -3.43
C ARG A 121 -12.34 15.58 -2.05
N HIS A 122 -11.36 15.54 -1.14
CA HIS A 122 -11.52 16.14 0.19
C HIS A 122 -11.68 17.66 0.13
N SER A 123 -10.91 18.31 -0.74
CA SER A 123 -10.97 19.76 -0.94
C SER A 123 -12.32 20.19 -1.51
N LEU A 124 -12.85 19.45 -2.49
CA LEU A 124 -14.17 19.71 -3.05
C LEU A 124 -15.27 19.51 -2.01
N ARG A 125 -15.22 18.43 -1.22
CA ARG A 125 -16.19 18.19 -0.13
C ARG A 125 -16.18 19.30 0.92
N ALA A 126 -14.99 19.79 1.29
CA ALA A 126 -14.87 20.91 2.22
C ALA A 126 -15.51 22.19 1.67
N LYS A 127 -15.31 22.48 0.38
CA LYS A 127 -15.94 23.63 -0.31
C LYS A 127 -17.46 23.52 -0.31
N ILE A 128 -18.02 22.37 -0.71
CA ILE A 128 -19.48 22.17 -0.74
C ILE A 128 -20.07 22.35 0.67
N ARG A 129 -19.44 21.76 1.69
CA ARG A 129 -19.87 21.92 3.09
C ARG A 129 -19.86 23.40 3.54
N SER A 130 -18.82 24.16 3.17
CA SER A 130 -18.75 25.58 3.50
C SER A 130 -19.83 26.43 2.81
N LYS A 131 -20.16 26.12 1.54
CA LYS A 131 -21.27 26.76 0.82
C LYS A 131 -22.60 26.50 1.52
N LYS A 132 -22.86 25.24 1.91
CA LYS A 132 -24.08 24.84 2.62
C LYS A 132 -24.26 25.60 3.94
N LEU A 133 -23.17 25.70 4.71
CA LEU A 133 -23.19 26.44 5.99
C LEU A 133 -23.44 27.95 5.80
N GLN A 134 -23.07 28.52 4.65
CA GLN A 134 -23.36 29.93 4.32
C GLN A 134 -24.80 30.14 3.83
N SER A 135 -25.42 29.13 3.23
CA SER A 135 -26.82 29.19 2.79
C SER A 135 -27.83 28.90 3.91
N GLU A 136 -27.44 28.16 4.95
CA GLU A 136 -28.26 27.93 6.15
C GLU A 136 -28.28 29.20 7.03
N LYS A 137 -29.48 29.68 7.40
CA LYS A 137 -29.66 30.88 8.22
C LYS A 137 -29.07 30.68 9.64
N PRO A 138 -28.53 31.73 10.30
CA PRO A 138 -27.98 31.63 11.64
C PRO A 138 -29.11 31.34 12.65
N GLY A 139 -29.27 30.08 13.05
CA GLY A 139 -30.29 29.69 14.03
C GLY A 139 -30.39 28.19 14.34
N GLU A 140 -29.98 27.31 13.43
CA GLU A 140 -30.00 25.86 13.66
C GLU A 140 -28.59 25.34 13.98
N ILE A 141 -28.29 25.18 15.26
CA ILE A 141 -27.12 24.42 15.71
C ILE A 141 -27.45 22.95 15.50
N HIS A 142 -27.10 22.40 14.33
CA HIS A 142 -27.00 20.96 14.18
C HIS A 142 -25.80 20.48 14.98
N HIS A 143 -26.07 19.91 16.16
CA HIS A 143 -25.12 19.08 16.87
C HIS A 143 -24.75 17.93 15.93
N HIS A 144 -23.54 18.01 15.36
CA HIS A 144 -22.98 16.92 14.58
C HIS A 144 -22.47 15.88 15.58
N ASP A 145 -23.41 15.17 16.21
CA ASP A 145 -23.11 14.01 17.01
C ASP A 145 -22.40 12.99 16.12
N GLY A 146 -21.47 12.24 16.72
CA GLY A 146 -20.51 11.36 16.06
C GLY A 146 -21.11 10.14 15.35
N GLU A 147 -22.07 10.36 14.46
CA GLU A 147 -22.60 9.37 13.55
C GLU A 147 -21.48 8.83 12.66
N SER A 148 -21.41 7.50 12.61
CA SER A 148 -20.39 6.74 11.88
C SER A 148 -20.31 7.22 10.43
N GLU A 149 -19.24 7.96 10.09
CA GLU A 149 -18.91 8.57 8.80
C GLU A 149 -18.85 7.61 7.57
N ARG A 150 -19.29 6.35 7.73
CA ARG A 150 -19.46 5.36 6.67
C ARG A 150 -20.88 5.24 6.13
N GLU A 151 -21.81 6.02 6.65
CA GLU A 151 -23.13 6.20 6.04
C GLU A 151 -23.02 6.89 4.68
N LYS A 152 -23.99 6.63 3.78
CA LYS A 152 -24.01 7.08 2.37
C LYS A 152 -23.59 8.54 2.26
N ASP A 153 -22.83 8.88 1.20
CA ASP A 153 -22.28 10.24 0.97
C ASP A 153 -23.43 11.28 1.04
N PRO A 154 -23.62 11.99 2.17
CA PRO A 154 -24.84 12.77 2.40
C PRO A 154 -24.95 13.91 1.37
N LEU A 155 -23.79 14.36 0.88
CA LEU A 155 -23.62 15.36 -0.16
C LEU A 155 -24.14 14.93 -1.55
N LEU A 156 -24.39 13.65 -1.81
CA LEU A 156 -24.99 13.21 -3.09
C LEU A 156 -26.53 13.27 -3.07
N ASP A 157 -27.11 13.21 -1.88
CA ASP A 157 -28.56 13.23 -1.64
C ASP A 157 -29.05 14.66 -1.28
N ASP A 158 -28.14 15.55 -0.87
CA ASP A 158 -28.37 16.98 -0.65
C ASP A 158 -28.56 17.78 -1.95
N GLU A 159 -29.23 18.94 -1.85
CA GLU A 159 -29.40 19.94 -2.91
C GLU A 159 -28.07 20.68 -3.18
N VAL A 160 -27.12 19.97 -3.81
CA VAL A 160 -25.80 20.49 -4.20
C VAL A 160 -25.85 20.98 -5.65
N ASP A 161 -25.13 22.08 -5.95
CA ASP A 161 -24.90 22.58 -7.31
C ASP A 161 -24.58 21.42 -8.28
N GLU A 162 -25.31 21.30 -9.39
CA GLU A 162 -25.14 20.23 -10.39
C GLU A 162 -23.68 20.10 -10.88
N VAL A 163 -22.97 21.22 -10.98
CA VAL A 163 -21.56 21.27 -11.35
C VAL A 163 -20.68 20.59 -10.30
N ASP A 164 -20.87 20.90 -9.02
CA ASP A 164 -20.11 20.32 -7.91
C ASP A 164 -20.41 18.81 -7.78
N LYS A 165 -21.67 18.42 -7.98
CA LYS A 165 -22.12 17.01 -8.01
C LYS A 165 -21.44 16.23 -9.14
N ALA A 166 -21.43 16.77 -10.36
CA ALA A 166 -20.77 16.16 -11.51
C ALA A 166 -19.26 16.00 -11.28
N GLN A 167 -18.59 17.01 -10.70
CA GLN A 167 -17.17 16.95 -10.34
C GLN A 167 -16.90 15.86 -9.28
N LEU A 168 -17.73 15.77 -8.25
CA LEU A 168 -17.58 14.78 -7.18
C LEU A 168 -17.73 13.34 -7.71
N ILE A 169 -18.70 13.11 -8.61
CA ILE A 169 -18.89 11.82 -9.28
C ILE A 169 -17.66 11.46 -10.13
N GLY A 170 -17.14 12.43 -10.90
CA GLY A 170 -15.93 12.25 -11.71
C GLY A 170 -14.72 11.85 -10.87
N LEU A 171 -14.47 12.57 -9.77
CA LEU A 171 -13.39 12.27 -8.83
C LEU A 171 -13.58 10.91 -8.15
N ASN A 172 -14.80 10.55 -7.76
CA ASN A 172 -15.09 9.23 -7.18
C ASN A 172 -14.80 8.10 -8.16
N LYS A 173 -15.17 8.26 -9.44
CA LYS A 173 -14.87 7.27 -10.49
C LYS A 173 -13.36 7.15 -10.72
N ALA A 174 -12.66 8.28 -10.81
CA ALA A 174 -11.20 8.31 -10.98
C ALA A 174 -10.50 7.64 -9.78
N PHE A 175 -10.90 7.97 -8.55
CA PHE A 175 -10.36 7.39 -7.33
C PHE A 175 -10.54 5.86 -7.33
N LYS A 176 -11.76 5.37 -7.57
CA LYS A 176 -12.05 3.92 -7.63
C LYS A 176 -11.18 3.22 -8.67
N LYS A 177 -10.99 3.82 -9.85
CA LYS A 177 -10.15 3.26 -10.91
C LYS A 177 -8.69 3.14 -10.46
N PHE A 178 -8.07 4.24 -10.03
CA PHE A 178 -6.65 4.25 -9.66
C PHE A 178 -6.37 3.43 -8.41
N HIS A 179 -7.25 3.49 -7.41
CA HIS A 179 -7.15 2.67 -6.20
C HIS A 179 -7.26 1.17 -6.51
N SER A 180 -8.19 0.77 -7.39
CA SER A 180 -8.34 -0.63 -7.81
C SER A 180 -7.10 -1.13 -8.56
N VAL A 181 -6.55 -0.32 -9.47
CA VAL A 181 -5.29 -0.65 -10.16
C VAL A 181 -4.14 -0.81 -9.17
N SER A 182 -3.99 0.12 -8.22
CA SER A 182 -2.94 0.05 -7.20
C SER A 182 -3.04 -1.23 -6.36
N THR A 183 -4.26 -1.54 -5.92
CA THR A 183 -4.57 -2.73 -5.12
C THR A 183 -4.29 -4.01 -5.90
N SER A 184 -4.64 -4.04 -7.20
CA SER A 184 -4.40 -5.20 -8.07
C SER A 184 -2.91 -5.43 -8.30
N LEU A 185 -2.15 -4.37 -8.57
CA LEU A 185 -0.69 -4.44 -8.67
C LEU A 185 -0.06 -4.91 -7.36
N ASN A 186 -0.56 -4.44 -6.21
CA ASN A 186 -0.04 -4.87 -4.93
C ASN A 186 -0.37 -6.33 -4.62
N LEU A 187 -1.59 -6.80 -4.91
CA LEU A 187 -2.01 -8.16 -4.63
C LEU A 187 -1.37 -9.18 -5.58
N PHE A 188 -1.59 -9.03 -6.88
CA PHE A 188 -1.17 -10.01 -7.88
C PHE A 188 0.25 -9.81 -8.38
N GLY A 189 0.72 -8.56 -8.38
CA GLY A 189 2.06 -8.22 -8.84
C GLY A 189 3.12 -8.27 -7.75
N PHE A 190 2.74 -8.12 -6.48
CA PHE A 190 3.69 -8.15 -5.37
C PHE A 190 3.40 -9.29 -4.37
N LEU A 191 2.22 -9.29 -3.73
CA LEU A 191 1.94 -10.18 -2.61
C LEU A 191 1.97 -11.66 -3.02
N VAL A 192 1.23 -12.03 -4.07
CA VAL A 192 1.17 -13.42 -4.55
C VAL A 192 2.56 -13.93 -4.97
N PRO A 193 3.33 -13.24 -5.84
CA PRO A 193 4.68 -13.67 -6.18
C PRO A 193 5.63 -13.73 -4.99
N SER A 194 5.52 -12.80 -4.03
CA SER A 194 6.34 -12.80 -2.82
C SER A 194 6.08 -14.04 -1.96
N PHE A 195 4.81 -14.40 -1.80
CA PHE A 195 4.40 -15.56 -1.02
C PHE A 195 4.83 -16.86 -1.69
N LEU A 196 4.60 -17.00 -3.01
CA LEU A 196 5.03 -18.17 -3.77
C LEU A 196 6.56 -18.32 -3.77
N THR A 197 7.29 -17.22 -3.93
CA THR A 197 8.76 -17.22 -3.85
C THR A 197 9.22 -17.65 -2.46
N SER A 198 8.60 -17.14 -1.39
CA SER A 198 8.94 -17.52 -0.02
C SER A 198 8.67 -19.01 0.25
N LEU A 199 7.57 -19.56 -0.24
CA LEU A 199 7.26 -20.99 -0.12
C LEU A 199 8.26 -21.84 -0.90
N TYR A 200 8.59 -21.45 -2.13
CA TYR A 200 9.56 -22.15 -2.96
C TYR A 200 10.94 -22.20 -2.29
N VAL A 201 11.41 -21.05 -1.77
CA VAL A 201 12.66 -20.95 -1.02
C VAL A 201 12.61 -21.78 0.27
N GLY A 202 11.48 -21.78 0.98
CA GLY A 202 11.31 -22.59 2.20
C GLY A 202 11.34 -24.09 1.93
N HIS A 203 10.79 -24.55 0.80
CA HIS A 203 10.76 -25.95 0.43
C HIS A 203 12.08 -26.46 -0.15
N HIS A 204 12.72 -25.68 -1.04
CA HIS A 204 13.91 -26.12 -1.80
C HIS A 204 15.24 -25.55 -1.29
N GLY A 205 15.21 -24.52 -0.44
CA GLY A 205 16.43 -23.79 -0.04
C GLY A 205 16.96 -22.84 -1.11
N LEU A 206 18.18 -22.33 -0.87
CA LEU A 206 18.92 -21.37 -1.72
C LEU A 206 20.23 -21.95 -2.29
#